data_AF-A0A1G6QGX3-F1
#
_entry.id   AF-A0A1G6QGX3-F1
#
_cell.length_a   1.000
_cell.length_b   1.000
_cell.length_c   1.000
_cell.angle_alpha   90.00
_cell.angle_beta   90.00
_cell.angle_gamma   90.00
#
_symmetry.space_group_name_H-M   'P 1'
#
loop_
_entity.id
_entity.type
_entity.pdbx_description
1 polymer ?
#
loop_
_entity_poly.entity_id
_entity_poly.type
_entity_poly.pdbx_seq_one_letter_code
_entity_poly.pdbx_strand_id
1 'polypeptide(L)'
;MFIDMDEYNDGKTALVDIEIDQGSKIHRSFLSNDGKIIAYEMIAENYPAWALIVFESIFEYYNEIKEVDWIISEIKISMLDTIKELLVKGLN
;
A
#
# COMPACT_ATOMS: atom_id res chain seq x y z
N MET A 1 -1.78 25.76 10.43
CA MET A 1 -2.17 24.41 10.01
C MET A 1 -1.60 23.48 11.06
N PHE A 2 -2.45 22.93 11.92
CA PHE A 2 -2.02 21.90 12.86
C PHE A 2 -2.09 20.57 12.11
N ILE A 3 -0.95 19.91 12.01
CA ILE A 3 -0.86 18.53 11.56
C ILE A 3 -0.93 17.70 12.84
N ASP A 4 -2.02 16.99 13.02
CA ASP A 4 -2.23 15.94 14.02
C ASP A 4 -1.30 14.75 13.69
N MET A 5 -0.79 14.01 14.67
CA MET A 5 0.22 12.96 14.42
C MET A 5 -0.37 11.56 14.15
N ASP A 6 -1.69 11.43 14.12
CA ASP A 6 -2.33 10.44 13.24
C ASP A 6 -2.15 10.83 11.74
N GLU A 7 -1.57 12.01 11.44
CA GLU A 7 -1.45 12.65 10.12
C GLU A 7 0.01 12.89 9.62
N TYR A 8 0.98 11.99 9.87
CA TYR A 8 2.22 11.99 9.04
C TYR A 8 2.69 10.58 8.67
N ASN A 9 2.16 10.06 7.56
CA ASN A 9 2.66 8.82 6.97
C ASN A 9 3.90 9.09 6.10
N ASP A 10 5.08 8.97 6.70
CA ASP A 10 6.32 8.73 5.95
C ASP A 10 6.38 7.24 5.54
N GLY A 11 7.31 6.87 4.65
CA GLY A 11 7.48 5.47 4.21
C GLY A 11 7.65 4.43 5.34
N LYS A 12 7.86 4.85 6.60
CA LYS A 12 8.02 3.94 7.75
C LYS A 12 6.69 3.43 8.32
N THR A 13 5.57 4.07 7.99
CA THR A 13 4.22 3.72 8.47
C THR A 13 3.42 2.91 7.46
N ALA A 14 3.88 2.89 6.21
CA ALA A 14 3.25 2.16 5.15
C ALA A 14 3.38 0.64 5.34
N LEU A 15 2.29 -0.07 5.06
CA LEU A 15 2.27 -1.52 4.97
C LEU A 15 3.12 -2.00 3.79
N VAL A 16 2.98 -1.34 2.64
CA VAL A 16 3.86 -1.48 1.48
C VAL A 16 4.30 -0.09 1.04
N ASP A 17 5.60 0.11 0.86
CA ASP A 17 6.19 1.36 0.34
C ASP A 17 7.19 1.02 -0.76
N ILE A 18 6.78 1.27 -2.00
CA ILE A 18 7.57 1.00 -3.20
C ILE A 18 7.62 2.28 -4.03
N GLU A 19 8.83 2.68 -4.40
CA GLU A 19 9.10 3.77 -5.31
C GLU A 19 10.18 3.32 -6.29
N ILE A 20 9.91 3.41 -7.58
CA ILE A 20 10.80 2.96 -8.66
C ILE A 20 11.19 4.15 -9.54
N ASP A 21 12.40 4.11 -10.09
CA ASP A 21 12.95 5.07 -11.05
C ASP A 21 12.68 6.54 -10.68
N GLN A 22 13.05 6.92 -9.45
CA GLN A 22 12.90 8.30 -8.95
C GLN A 22 11.44 8.81 -8.99
N GLY A 23 10.49 7.91 -8.72
CA GLY A 23 9.07 8.26 -8.63
C GLY A 23 8.29 8.11 -9.92
N SER A 24 8.80 7.39 -10.93
CA SER A 24 8.00 7.07 -12.14
C SER A 24 6.80 6.18 -11.80
N LYS A 25 6.96 5.32 -10.79
CA LYS A 25 5.93 4.48 -10.19
C LYS A 25 6.03 4.51 -8.68
N ILE A 26 4.89 4.69 -8.01
CA ILE A 26 4.79 4.71 -6.55
C ILE A 26 3.61 3.83 -6.14
N HIS A 27 3.82 2.93 -5.18
CA HIS A 27 2.77 2.22 -4.46
C HIS A 27 2.98 2.41 -2.97
N ARG A 28 2.00 2.98 -2.28
CA ARG A 28 2.01 3.13 -0.82
C ARG A 28 0.69 2.69 -0.24
N SER A 29 0.69 1.78 0.71
CA SER A 29 -0.54 1.31 1.35
C SER A 29 -0.50 1.41 2.87
N PHE A 30 -1.68 1.57 3.47
CA PHE A 30 -1.85 1.78 4.90
C PHE A 30 -3.06 0.99 5.39
N LEU A 31 -2.92 0.35 6.55
CA LEU A 31 -4.04 -0.27 7.26
C LEU A 31 -4.79 0.81 8.05
N SER A 32 -6.08 0.96 7.82
CA SER A 32 -6.95 1.83 8.61
C SER A 32 -7.42 1.13 9.89
N ASN A 33 -7.92 1.93 10.83
CA ASN A 33 -8.42 1.44 12.12
C ASN A 33 -9.62 0.49 12.00
N ASP A 34 -10.37 0.55 10.90
CA ASP A 34 -11.52 -0.31 10.60
C ASP A 34 -11.17 -1.53 9.74
N GLY A 35 -9.88 -1.85 9.56
CA GLY A 35 -9.43 -3.07 8.86
C GLY A 35 -9.24 -2.94 7.35
N LYS A 36 -9.63 -1.79 6.78
CA LYS A 36 -9.48 -1.50 5.34
C LYS A 36 -8.03 -1.17 4.99
N ILE A 37 -7.69 -1.31 3.71
CA ILE A 37 -6.41 -0.87 3.18
C ILE A 37 -6.63 0.33 2.28
N ILE A 38 -5.95 1.43 2.57
CA ILE A 38 -5.90 2.61 1.70
C ILE A 38 -4.59 2.56 0.94
N ALA A 39 -4.65 2.53 -0.39
CA ALA A 39 -3.48 2.59 -1.25
C ALA A 39 -3.45 3.87 -2.07
N TYR A 40 -2.27 4.47 -2.16
CA TYR A 40 -1.90 5.48 -3.13
C TYR A 40 -1.06 4.81 -4.22
N GLU A 41 -1.50 4.98 -5.46
CA GLU A 41 -0.77 4.54 -6.64
C GLU A 41 -0.50 5.73 -7.55
N MET A 42 0.71 5.80 -8.11
CA MET A 42 1.09 6.78 -9.11
C MET A 42 1.93 6.13 -10.19
N ILE A 43 1.60 6.39 -11.45
CA ILE A 43 2.35 6.00 -12.63
C ILE A 43 2.36 7.22 -13.56
N ALA A 44 3.52 7.86 -13.71
CA ALA A 44 3.64 9.19 -14.34
C ALA A 44 3.11 9.24 -15.79
N GLU A 45 3.18 8.12 -16.51
CA GLU A 45 2.77 8.02 -17.92
C GLU A 45 1.28 7.64 -18.12
N ASN A 46 0.53 7.40 -17.04
CA ASN A 46 -0.89 7.03 -17.11
C ASN A 46 -1.83 8.24 -16.99
N TYR A 47 -3.09 8.07 -17.43
CA TYR A 47 -4.19 9.01 -17.13
C TYR A 47 -5.40 8.26 -16.55
N PRO A 48 -5.84 8.59 -15.31
CA PRO A 48 -5.19 9.50 -14.39
C PRO A 48 -3.81 8.98 -13.98
N ALA A 49 -2.86 9.89 -13.74
CA ALA A 49 -1.49 9.53 -13.37
C ALA A 49 -1.40 8.96 -11.94
N TRP A 50 -2.44 9.15 -11.14
CA TRP A 50 -2.50 8.65 -9.76
C TRP A 50 -3.93 8.23 -9.40
N ALA A 51 -4.03 7.36 -8.41
CA ALA A 51 -5.28 6.91 -7.83
C ALA A 51 -5.14 6.74 -6.31
N LEU A 52 -6.26 6.93 -5.60
CA LEU A 52 -6.44 6.45 -4.24
C LEU A 52 -7.45 5.31 -4.29
N ILE A 53 -7.06 4.16 -3.76
CA ILE A 53 -7.83 2.92 -3.82
C ILE A 53 -8.11 2.49 -2.38
N VAL A 54 -9.34 2.09 -2.10
CA VAL A 54 -9.73 1.53 -0.80
C VAL A 54 -10.12 0.09 -1.02
N PHE A 55 -9.42 -0.81 -0.34
CA PHE A 55 -9.75 -2.23 -0.29
C PHE A 55 -10.44 -2.51 1.04
N GLU A 56 -11.50 -3.31 1.02
CA GLU A 56 -12.31 -3.59 2.21
C GLU A 56 -11.59 -4.50 3.20
N SER A 57 -10.52 -5.19 2.79
CA SER A 57 -9.73 -6.05 3.69
C SER A 57 -8.31 -6.26 3.22
N ILE A 58 -7.44 -6.76 4.10
CA ILE A 58 -6.09 -7.21 3.75
C ILE A 58 -6.10 -8.35 2.71
N PHE A 59 -7.14 -9.19 2.72
CA PHE A 59 -7.29 -10.29 1.76
C PHE A 59 -7.55 -9.80 0.35
N GLU A 60 -8.46 -8.84 0.20
CA GLU A 60 -8.74 -8.19 -1.08
C GLU A 60 -7.48 -7.48 -1.58
N TYR A 61 -6.85 -6.66 -0.73
CA TYR A 61 -5.62 -5.96 -1.08
C TYR A 61 -4.52 -6.90 -1.59
N TYR A 62 -4.22 -7.98 -0.85
CA TYR A 62 -3.18 -8.93 -1.26
C TYR A 62 -3.50 -9.63 -2.57
N ASN A 63 -4.77 -9.96 -2.82
CA ASN A 63 -5.18 -10.61 -4.07
C ASN A 63 -5.05 -9.70 -5.28
N GLU A 64 -5.23 -8.40 -5.12
CA GLU A 64 -5.06 -7.43 -6.20
C GLU A 64 -3.58 -7.17 -6.45
N ILE A 65 -2.79 -6.84 -5.41
CA ILE A 65 -1.39 -6.47 -5.60
C ILE A 65 -0.50 -7.63 -6.06
N LYS A 66 -0.86 -8.89 -5.77
CA LYS A 66 -0.06 -10.05 -6.18
C LYS A 66 -0.07 -10.30 -7.68
N GLU A 67 -1.03 -9.73 -8.40
CA GLU A 67 -1.15 -9.83 -9.86
C GLU A 67 -0.47 -8.63 -10.55
N VAL A 68 0.11 -7.70 -9.78
CA VAL A 68 0.80 -6.51 -10.31
C VAL A 68 2.31 -6.73 -10.30
N ASP A 69 2.85 -7.09 -11.46
CA ASP A 69 4.26 -7.51 -11.64
C ASP A 69 5.28 -6.58 -10.99
N TRP A 70 5.15 -5.26 -11.21
CA TRP A 70 6.13 -4.28 -10.71
C TRP A 70 6.04 -4.05 -9.19
N ILE A 71 4.88 -4.30 -8.59
CA ILE A 71 4.74 -4.24 -7.12
C ILE A 71 5.40 -5.48 -6.52
N ILE A 72 5.12 -6.66 -7.07
CA ILE A 72 5.66 -7.92 -6.55
C ILE A 72 7.15 -8.08 -6.80
N SER A 73 7.71 -7.52 -7.87
CA SER A 73 9.16 -7.56 -8.09
C SER A 73 9.94 -6.77 -7.04
N GLU A 74 9.36 -5.70 -6.52
CA GLU A 74 10.03 -4.78 -5.58
C GLU A 74 9.61 -4.95 -4.12
N ILE A 75 8.56 -5.74 -3.85
CA ILE A 75 8.08 -5.92 -2.48
C ILE A 75 9.16 -6.61 -1.62
N LYS A 76 9.49 -5.98 -0.49
CA LYS A 76 10.45 -6.55 0.47
C LYS A 76 9.80 -7.73 1.20
N ILE A 77 10.60 -8.77 1.47
CA ILE A 77 10.16 -9.95 2.24
C ILE A 77 9.48 -9.55 3.56
N SER A 78 10.02 -8.54 4.27
CA SER A 78 9.45 -8.05 5.52
C SER A 78 8.03 -7.45 5.38
N MET A 79 7.74 -6.80 4.26
CA MET A 79 6.40 -6.27 3.96
C MET A 79 5.44 -7.44 3.68
N LEU A 80 5.89 -8.42 2.90
CA LEU A 80 5.12 -9.63 2.61
C LEU A 80 4.81 -10.45 3.87
N ASP A 81 5.77 -10.58 4.79
CA ASP A 81 5.58 -11.26 6.06
C ASP A 81 4.54 -10.53 6.93
N THR A 82 4.58 -9.19 6.96
CA THR A 82 3.57 -8.37 7.65
C THR A 82 2.17 -8.61 7.07
N ILE A 83 2.03 -8.64 5.73
CA ILE A 83 0.75 -8.96 5.07
C ILE A 83 0.25 -10.36 5.47
N LYS A 84 1.14 -11.37 5.48
CA LYS A 84 0.79 -12.74 5.89
C LYS A 84 0.34 -12.81 7.34
N GLU A 85 0.98 -12.10 8.24
CA GLU A 85 0.56 -12.03 9.64
C GLU A 85 -0.85 -11.42 9.79
N LEU A 86 -1.13 -10.36 9.04
CA LEU A 86 -2.45 -9.71 9.03
C LEU A 86 -3.54 -10.64 8.46
N LEU A 87 -3.22 -11.41 7.40
CA LEU A 87 -4.10 -12.43 6.84
C LEU A 87 -4.43 -13.54 7.87
N VAL A 88 -3.45 -14.00 8.64
CA VAL A 88 -3.67 -15.02 9.69
C VAL A 88 -4.48 -14.48 10.85
N LYS A 89 -4.30 -13.20 11.22
CA LYS A 89 -5.04 -12.56 12.31
C LYS A 89 -6.51 -12.31 11.99
N GLY A 90 -6.93 -12.46 10.73
CA GLY A 90 -8.33 -12.29 10.31
C GLY A 90 -8.84 -10.88 10.54
N LEU A 91 -7.97 -9.86 10.44
CA LEU A 91 -8.38 -8.47 10.37
C LEU A 91 -9.05 -8.26 9.01
N ASN A 92 -10.36 -8.50 8.99
CA ASN A 92 -11.30 -8.17 7.92
C ASN A 92 -12.06 -6.91 8.33
#